data_AF-A0A7K1YXH7-F1
#
_entry.id   AF-A0A7K1YXH7-F1
#
_cell.length_a   1.000
_cell.length_b   1.000
_cell.length_c   1.000
_cell.angle_alpha   90.00
_cell.angle_beta   90.00
_cell.angle_gamma   90.00
#
_symmetry.space_group_name_H-M   'P 1'
#
loop_
_entity.id
_entity.type
_entity.pdbx_description
1 polymer ?
#
loop_
_entity_poly.entity_id
_entity_poly.type
_entity_poly.pdbx_seq_one_letter_code
_entity_poly.pdbx_strand_id
1 'polypeptide(L)'
;GRRLAVKLLNASKFVLRFAELDDEAAVEVERREQALRTGLDTGAVPAGVTELLDRSMLHRLADLVDETTRALDAFDYARALERTESFFWAFTDDHIELVKSRAYGEHGAGAAVSARLSLRAALRVLQQLFAPFMPFVAEEVWRWWHTSSVHASTWPESSRLRAAAGDAGPLPGTVAAAVLGEVRRAKSEAKRPLRTEVLRAEVADTAERIAVLAEVADDVRAAGRVSELVTAEGPELSVACELAPEAAA
;
A
#
# COMPACT_ATOMS: atom_id res chain seq x y z
N GLY A 1 -1.70 2.83 20.81
CA GLY A 1 -0.72 3.86 21.22
C GLY A 1 0.69 3.56 20.74
N ARG A 2 1.61 3.14 21.62
CA ARG A 2 3.06 3.02 21.32
C ARG A 2 3.39 2.19 20.07
N ARG A 3 2.76 1.02 19.90
CA ARG A 3 2.99 0.15 18.72
C ARG A 3 2.63 0.86 17.42
N LEU A 4 1.47 1.50 17.39
CA LEU A 4 0.98 2.26 16.23
C LEU A 4 1.90 3.43 15.89
N ALA A 5 2.33 4.22 16.89
CA ALA A 5 3.28 5.32 16.70
C ALA A 5 4.64 4.85 16.11
N VAL A 6 5.19 3.76 16.64
CA VAL A 6 6.44 3.16 16.11
C VAL A 6 6.24 2.67 14.68
N LYS A 7 5.09 2.07 14.36
CA LYS A 7 4.78 1.61 13.01
C LYS A 7 4.63 2.79 12.03
N LEU A 8 4.01 3.90 12.44
CA LEU A 8 3.93 5.14 11.64
C LEU A 8 5.31 5.72 11.33
N LEU A 9 6.20 5.80 12.33
CA LEU A 9 7.61 6.18 12.15
C LEU A 9 8.31 5.27 11.13
N ASN A 10 8.19 3.95 11.30
CA ASN A 10 8.88 2.97 10.44
C ASN A 10 8.36 2.99 9.00
N ALA A 11 7.04 3.06 8.82
CA ALA A 11 6.41 3.18 7.50
C ALA A 11 6.83 4.49 6.81
N SER A 12 6.85 5.60 7.54
CA SER A 12 7.30 6.89 7.02
C SER A 12 8.76 6.83 6.56
N LYS A 13 9.68 6.29 7.38
CA LYS A 13 11.09 6.08 6.99
C LYS A 13 11.21 5.21 5.74
N PHE A 14 10.45 4.11 5.69
CA PHE A 14 10.50 3.18 4.57
C PHE A 14 10.01 3.81 3.27
N VAL A 15 8.93 4.59 3.28
CA VAL A 15 8.41 5.23 2.06
C VAL A 15 9.32 6.38 1.62
N LEU A 16 9.81 7.19 2.57
CA LEU A 16 10.60 8.38 2.24
C LEU A 16 12.00 8.05 1.72
N ARG A 17 12.58 6.90 2.10
CA ARG A 17 13.92 6.49 1.59
C ARG A 17 13.97 6.35 0.06
N PHE A 18 12.83 6.12 -0.61
CA PHE A 18 12.80 6.02 -2.07
C PHE A 18 13.13 7.35 -2.76
N ALA A 19 13.05 8.47 -2.03
CA ALA A 19 13.55 9.78 -2.47
C ALA A 19 15.08 9.84 -2.56
N GLU A 20 15.78 8.99 -1.79
CA GLU A 20 17.23 9.00 -1.63
C GLU A 20 17.93 8.06 -2.63
N LEU A 21 17.14 7.33 -3.43
CA LEU A 21 17.68 6.49 -4.49
C LEU A 21 18.19 7.35 -5.64
N ASP A 22 19.35 6.98 -6.18
CA ASP A 22 19.96 7.62 -7.35
C ASP A 22 19.44 6.96 -8.62
N ASP A 23 18.17 7.17 -8.93
CA ASP A 23 17.51 6.66 -10.13
C ASP A 23 16.52 7.66 -10.77
N GLU A 24 16.15 7.43 -12.03
CA GLU A 24 15.25 8.30 -12.79
C GLU A 24 13.88 8.45 -12.12
N ALA A 25 13.40 7.40 -11.46
CA ALA A 25 12.11 7.40 -10.80
C ALA A 25 12.09 8.32 -9.57
N ALA A 26 13.17 8.38 -8.80
CA ALA A 26 13.30 9.26 -7.65
C ALA A 26 13.27 10.73 -8.07
N VAL A 27 14.01 11.08 -9.13
CA VAL A 27 14.02 12.43 -9.72
C VAL A 27 12.60 12.83 -10.18
N GLU A 28 11.91 11.94 -10.89
CA GLU A 28 10.59 12.24 -11.42
C GLU A 28 9.50 12.37 -10.33
N VAL A 29 9.53 11.49 -9.32
CA VAL A 29 8.65 11.58 -8.14
C VAL A 29 8.87 12.89 -7.42
N GLU A 30 10.13 13.27 -7.21
CA GLU A 30 10.50 14.50 -6.51
C GLU A 30 10.02 15.75 -7.25
N ARG A 31 10.22 15.78 -8.58
CA ARG A 31 9.73 16.85 -9.45
C ARG A 31 8.21 17.00 -9.36
N ARG A 32 7.47 15.89 -9.35
CA ARG A 32 6.00 15.89 -9.29
C ARG A 32 5.45 16.30 -7.93
N GLU A 33 6.20 16.05 -6.86
CA GLU A 33 5.77 16.40 -5.49
C GLU A 33 6.21 17.78 -5.02
N GLN A 34 7.15 18.45 -5.72
CA GLN A 34 7.69 19.73 -5.30
C GLN A 34 6.60 20.78 -4.96
N ALA A 35 5.51 20.82 -5.72
CA ALA A 35 4.39 21.74 -5.48
C ALA A 35 3.56 21.40 -4.23
N LEU A 36 3.58 20.14 -3.77
CA LEU A 36 2.79 19.69 -2.62
C LEU A 36 3.50 19.93 -1.27
N ARG A 37 4.81 20.19 -1.30
CA ARG A 37 5.63 20.39 -0.08
C ARG A 37 5.35 21.69 0.65
N THR A 38 4.80 22.69 -0.05
CA THR A 38 4.54 24.03 0.48
C THR A 38 3.20 24.13 1.22
N GLY A 39 2.47 23.01 1.39
CA GLY A 39 1.37 22.90 2.35
C GLY A 39 0.08 23.64 1.99
N LEU A 40 0.00 24.24 0.80
CA LEU A 40 -1.16 25.02 0.36
C LEU A 40 -2.21 24.19 -0.40
N ASP A 41 -1.86 22.98 -0.85
CA ASP A 41 -2.80 22.08 -1.54
C ASP A 41 -2.47 20.60 -1.28
N THR A 42 -2.89 20.09 -0.12
CA THR A 42 -2.45 18.78 0.42
C THR A 42 -3.31 17.58 0.01
N GLY A 43 -4.43 17.80 -0.66
CA GLY A 43 -5.29 16.72 -1.18
C GLY A 43 -4.86 16.19 -2.55
N ALA A 44 -3.92 16.84 -3.22
CA ALA A 44 -3.50 16.46 -4.56
C ALA A 44 -2.61 15.20 -4.54
N VAL A 45 -3.03 14.20 -5.31
CA VAL A 45 -2.16 13.10 -5.75
C VAL A 45 -1.47 13.59 -7.03
N PRO A 46 -0.13 13.61 -7.11
CA PRO A 46 0.53 13.95 -8.36
C PRO A 46 0.13 12.97 -9.46
N ALA A 47 0.00 13.47 -10.69
CA ALA A 47 -0.30 12.61 -11.83
C ALA A 47 0.77 11.51 -12.05
N GLY A 48 0.34 10.40 -12.65
CA GLY A 48 1.22 9.31 -13.05
C GLY A 48 1.34 8.16 -12.05
N VAL A 49 0.28 7.96 -11.25
CA VAL A 49 -0.03 6.65 -10.67
C VAL A 49 -0.78 5.84 -11.74
N THR A 50 -0.12 4.84 -12.29
CA THR A 50 -0.58 4.11 -13.49
C THR A 50 -0.86 2.65 -13.23
N GLU A 51 -0.12 2.01 -12.32
CA GLU A 51 -0.25 0.58 -12.04
C GLU A 51 -1.57 0.26 -11.33
N LEU A 52 -2.16 -0.88 -11.68
CA LEU A 52 -3.49 -1.27 -11.21
C LEU A 52 -3.57 -1.39 -9.68
N LEU A 53 -2.58 -2.04 -9.05
CA LEU A 53 -2.54 -2.16 -7.59
C LEU A 53 -2.42 -0.81 -6.88
N ASP A 54 -1.68 0.12 -7.44
CA ASP A 54 -1.45 1.45 -6.88
C ASP A 54 -2.75 2.27 -6.93
N ARG A 55 -3.41 2.25 -8.11
CA ARG A 55 -4.72 2.88 -8.32
C ARG A 55 -5.81 2.26 -7.44
N SER A 56 -5.79 0.93 -7.29
CA SER A 56 -6.71 0.22 -6.40
C SER A 56 -6.52 0.60 -4.92
N MET A 57 -5.27 0.82 -4.49
CA MET A 57 -4.99 1.31 -3.14
C MET A 57 -5.52 2.74 -2.95
N LEU A 58 -5.33 3.64 -3.92
CA LEU A 58 -5.88 5.00 -3.86
C LEU A 58 -7.42 5.00 -3.80
N HIS A 59 -8.08 4.08 -4.50
CA HIS A 59 -9.53 3.91 -4.41
C HIS A 59 -9.96 3.58 -2.97
N ARG A 60 -9.35 2.56 -2.35
CA ARG A 60 -9.65 2.17 -0.97
C ARG A 60 -9.30 3.27 0.03
N LEU A 61 -8.24 4.04 -0.23
CA LEU A 61 -7.85 5.18 0.58
C LEU A 61 -8.90 6.30 0.51
N ALA A 62 -9.52 6.51 -0.66
CA ALA A 62 -10.63 7.44 -0.81
C ALA A 62 -11.86 7.01 0.00
N ASP A 63 -12.19 5.72 -0.02
CA ASP A 63 -13.27 5.16 0.81
C ASP A 63 -12.99 5.37 2.31
N LEU A 64 -11.75 5.16 2.74
CA LEU A 64 -11.34 5.44 4.12
C LEU A 64 -11.53 6.92 4.48
N VAL A 65 -11.12 7.85 3.61
CA VAL A 65 -11.29 9.29 3.85
C VAL A 65 -12.77 9.62 4.04
N ASP A 66 -13.66 9.11 3.19
CA ASP A 66 -15.10 9.33 3.31
C ASP A 66 -15.67 8.76 4.62
N GLU A 67 -15.27 7.55 4.99
CA GLU A 67 -15.70 6.89 6.23
C GLU A 67 -15.21 7.63 7.48
N THR A 68 -13.92 7.97 7.54
CA THR A 68 -13.32 8.68 8.67
C THR A 68 -13.90 10.08 8.81
N THR A 69 -14.15 10.79 7.70
CA THR A 69 -14.81 12.10 7.71
C THR A 69 -16.21 12.00 8.30
N ARG A 70 -17.05 11.06 7.80
CA ARG A 70 -18.40 10.84 8.36
C ARG A 70 -18.39 10.47 9.84
N ALA A 71 -17.44 9.64 10.28
CA ALA A 71 -17.30 9.28 11.68
C ALA A 71 -16.94 10.49 12.55
N LEU A 72 -16.00 11.34 12.11
CA LEU A 72 -15.62 12.55 12.83
C LEU A 72 -16.75 13.59 12.87
N ASP A 73 -17.48 13.78 11.77
CA ASP A 73 -18.66 14.67 11.72
C ASP A 73 -19.76 14.21 12.69
N ALA A 74 -19.86 12.90 12.92
CA ALA A 74 -20.77 12.30 13.88
C ALA A 74 -20.20 12.22 15.31
N PHE A 75 -19.03 12.80 15.57
CA PHE A 75 -18.30 12.73 16.84
C PHE A 75 -17.92 11.30 17.29
N ASP A 76 -17.89 10.33 16.37
CA ASP A 76 -17.46 8.95 16.59
C ASP A 76 -15.95 8.79 16.35
N TYR A 77 -15.16 9.36 17.27
CA TYR A 77 -13.70 9.30 17.24
C TYR A 77 -13.16 7.87 17.30
N ALA A 78 -13.86 6.98 17.99
CA ALA A 78 -13.45 5.59 18.12
C ALA A 78 -13.51 4.86 16.76
N ARG A 79 -14.62 5.03 16.03
CA ARG A 79 -14.78 4.48 14.69
C ARG A 79 -13.77 5.06 13.69
N ALA A 80 -13.56 6.38 13.73
CA ALA A 80 -12.58 7.05 12.87
C ALA A 80 -11.16 6.48 13.07
N LEU A 81 -10.73 6.31 14.33
CA LEU A 81 -9.43 5.72 14.66
C LEU A 81 -9.36 4.24 14.27
N GLU A 82 -10.39 3.45 14.59
CA GLU A 82 -10.46 2.02 14.26
C GLU A 82 -10.27 1.80 12.75
N ARG A 83 -11.04 2.49 11.92
CA ARG A 83 -10.97 2.33 10.46
C ARG A 83 -9.63 2.78 9.89
N THR A 84 -9.09 3.90 10.39
CA THR A 84 -7.78 4.40 9.97
C THR A 84 -6.67 3.42 10.36
N GLU A 85 -6.71 2.88 11.58
CA GLU A 85 -5.74 1.88 12.04
C GLU A 85 -5.83 0.57 11.24
N SER A 86 -7.03 0.03 11.02
CA SER A 86 -7.22 -1.18 10.22
C SER A 86 -6.66 -1.03 8.80
N PHE A 87 -6.94 0.10 8.14
CA PHE A 87 -6.37 0.37 6.82
C PHE A 87 -4.84 0.49 6.89
N PHE A 88 -4.31 1.21 7.89
CA PHE A 88 -2.87 1.42 8.02
C PHE A 88 -2.11 0.10 8.18
N TRP A 89 -2.63 -0.84 8.97
CA TRP A 89 -2.03 -2.16 9.11
C TRP A 89 -2.02 -2.90 7.76
N ALA A 90 -3.16 -2.99 7.07
CA ALA A 90 -3.24 -3.62 5.73
C ALA A 90 -2.32 -2.93 4.70
N PHE A 91 -2.22 -1.61 4.72
CA PHE A 91 -1.30 -0.85 3.88
C PHE A 91 0.15 -1.26 4.14
N THR A 92 0.57 -1.30 5.41
CA THR A 92 1.97 -1.60 5.74
C THR A 92 2.34 -3.07 5.66
N ASP A 93 1.41 -3.98 5.90
CA ASP A 93 1.69 -5.42 5.93
C ASP A 93 1.49 -6.04 4.54
N ASP A 94 0.55 -5.53 3.74
CA ASP A 94 0.23 -6.10 2.42
C ASP A 94 0.66 -5.20 1.28
N HIS A 95 0.13 -3.97 1.20
CA HIS A 95 0.35 -3.12 0.02
C HIS A 95 1.82 -2.73 -0.17
N ILE A 96 2.51 -2.30 0.91
CA ILE A 96 3.95 -1.99 0.85
C ILE A 96 4.76 -3.18 0.35
N GLU A 97 4.44 -4.39 0.79
CA GLU A 97 5.18 -5.58 0.39
C GLU A 97 4.85 -5.99 -1.06
N LEU A 98 3.58 -5.86 -1.49
CA LEU A 98 3.15 -6.11 -2.87
C LEU A 98 3.92 -5.26 -3.87
N VAL A 99 4.06 -3.95 -3.61
CA VAL A 99 4.65 -3.01 -4.58
C VAL A 99 6.16 -2.83 -4.39
N LYS A 100 6.76 -3.51 -3.41
CA LYS A 100 8.14 -3.29 -2.96
C LYS A 100 9.16 -3.44 -4.08
N SER A 101 9.06 -4.52 -4.84
CA SER A 101 9.98 -4.81 -5.96
C SER A 101 9.88 -3.72 -7.03
N ARG A 102 8.67 -3.28 -7.41
CA ARG A 102 8.48 -2.13 -8.31
C ARG A 102 9.07 -0.86 -7.72
N ALA A 103 8.83 -0.57 -6.44
CA ALA A 103 9.37 0.62 -5.79
C ALA A 103 10.91 0.65 -5.78
N TYR A 104 11.59 -0.50 -5.80
CA TYR A 104 13.05 -0.61 -5.99
C TYR A 104 13.52 -0.54 -7.45
N GLY A 105 12.61 -0.38 -8.42
CA GLY A 105 12.97 -0.24 -9.82
C GLY A 105 13.15 -1.56 -10.58
N GLU A 106 12.86 -2.70 -9.96
CA GLU A 106 13.05 -4.03 -10.58
C GLU A 106 12.15 -4.26 -11.81
N HIS A 107 11.13 -3.41 -12.00
CA HIS A 107 10.16 -3.47 -13.10
C HIS A 107 10.21 -2.22 -14.01
N GLY A 108 11.31 -1.46 -13.95
CA GLY A 108 11.51 -0.26 -14.75
C GLY A 108 11.00 1.03 -14.10
N ALA A 109 11.47 2.16 -14.64
CA ALA A 109 11.27 3.48 -14.04
C ALA A 109 9.79 3.89 -13.95
N GLY A 110 8.96 3.60 -14.97
CA GLY A 110 7.54 3.96 -14.96
C GLY A 110 6.77 3.28 -13.82
N ALA A 111 6.94 1.98 -13.67
CA ALA A 111 6.35 1.19 -12.58
C ALA A 111 6.83 1.66 -11.20
N ALA A 112 8.12 1.99 -11.08
CA ALA A 112 8.69 2.55 -9.86
C ALA A 112 8.10 3.92 -9.50
N VAL A 113 7.92 4.80 -10.49
CA VAL A 113 7.29 6.11 -10.30
C VAL A 113 5.86 5.94 -9.80
N SER A 114 5.06 5.07 -10.42
CA SER A 114 3.69 4.79 -9.98
C SER A 114 3.64 4.34 -8.52
N ALA A 115 4.45 3.34 -8.17
CA ALA A 115 4.48 2.79 -6.81
C ALA A 115 4.92 3.83 -5.78
N ARG A 116 5.95 4.63 -6.09
CA ARG A 116 6.46 5.66 -5.17
C ARG A 116 5.46 6.80 -4.98
N LEU A 117 4.80 7.24 -6.05
CA LEU A 117 3.76 8.29 -5.96
C LEU A 117 2.56 7.82 -5.14
N SER A 118 2.11 6.58 -5.35
CA SER A 118 0.98 6.02 -4.60
C SER A 118 1.34 5.86 -3.12
N LEU A 119 2.54 5.36 -2.79
CA LEU A 119 3.03 5.24 -1.42
C LEU A 119 3.13 6.60 -0.72
N ARG A 120 3.65 7.64 -1.39
CA ARG A 120 3.72 8.99 -0.82
C ARG A 120 2.34 9.61 -0.62
N ALA A 121 1.41 9.43 -1.57
CA ALA A 121 0.04 9.87 -1.41
C ALA A 121 -0.65 9.19 -0.21
N ALA A 122 -0.52 7.86 -0.08
CA ALA A 122 -1.02 7.12 1.07
C ALA A 122 -0.43 7.62 2.38
N LEU A 123 0.90 7.80 2.43
CA LEU A 123 1.58 8.29 3.62
C LEU A 123 1.07 9.66 4.06
N ARG A 124 0.90 10.61 3.12
CA ARG A 124 0.34 11.94 3.39
C ARG A 124 -1.03 11.85 4.05
N VAL A 125 -1.95 11.15 3.39
CA VAL A 125 -3.33 11.02 3.88
C VAL A 125 -3.36 10.34 5.23
N LEU A 126 -2.63 9.25 5.42
CA LEU A 126 -2.58 8.53 6.69
C LEU A 126 -2.01 9.39 7.83
N GLN A 127 -0.97 10.19 7.57
CA GLN A 127 -0.43 11.15 8.55
C GLN A 127 -1.49 12.19 8.96
N GLN A 128 -2.28 12.68 7.99
CA GLN A 128 -3.38 13.61 8.27
C GLN A 128 -4.52 12.96 9.07
N LEU A 129 -4.94 11.75 8.68
CA LEU A 129 -6.00 11.02 9.38
C LEU A 129 -5.59 10.62 10.81
N PHE A 130 -4.29 10.39 11.06
CA PHE A 130 -3.78 10.12 12.39
C PHE A 130 -3.50 11.37 13.23
N ALA A 131 -3.37 12.56 12.63
CA ALA A 131 -3.00 13.78 13.35
C ALA A 131 -3.95 14.12 14.53
N PRO A 132 -5.29 13.97 14.43
CA PRO A 132 -6.19 14.19 15.57
C PRO A 132 -5.97 13.24 16.75
N PHE A 133 -5.41 12.05 16.51
CA PHE A 133 -5.28 10.97 17.51
C PHE A 133 -3.85 10.82 18.04
N MET A 134 -2.85 11.16 17.21
CA MET A 134 -1.43 10.95 17.49
C MET A 134 -0.62 12.21 17.10
N PRO A 135 -0.92 13.38 17.70
CA PRO A 135 -0.52 14.67 17.16
C PRO A 135 1.00 14.87 17.06
N PHE A 136 1.76 14.37 18.04
CA PHE A 136 3.21 14.55 18.07
C PHE A 136 3.95 13.69 17.06
N VAL A 137 3.61 12.39 16.96
CA VAL A 137 4.28 11.51 15.99
C VAL A 137 3.84 11.84 14.57
N ALA A 138 2.57 12.20 14.35
CA ALA A 138 2.08 12.65 13.05
C ALA A 138 2.79 13.93 12.60
N GLU A 139 2.94 14.93 13.48
CA GLU A 139 3.71 16.14 13.18
C GLU A 139 5.18 15.81 12.89
N GLU A 140 5.83 15.00 13.72
CA GLU A 140 7.24 14.63 13.54
C GLU A 140 7.49 14.01 12.15
N VAL A 141 6.72 12.96 11.78
CA VAL A 141 6.94 12.30 10.48
C VAL A 141 6.49 13.14 9.29
N TRP A 142 5.54 14.06 9.49
CA TRP A 142 5.13 15.01 8.47
C TRP A 142 6.24 16.02 8.16
N ARG A 143 6.91 16.52 9.21
CA ARG A 143 8.01 17.50 9.10
C ARG A 143 9.28 16.98 8.45
N TRP A 144 9.45 15.66 8.33
CA TRP A 144 10.57 15.08 7.58
C TRP A 144 10.53 15.42 6.09
N TRP A 145 9.36 15.78 5.55
CA TRP A 145 9.19 15.94 4.10
C TRP A 145 8.22 17.07 3.69
N HIS A 146 7.60 17.75 4.65
CA HIS A 146 6.81 18.96 4.44
C HIS A 146 7.32 20.13 5.29
N THR A 147 7.20 21.36 4.75
CA THR A 147 7.63 22.58 5.45
C THR A 147 6.55 23.20 6.32
N SER A 148 5.30 22.74 6.23
CA SER A 148 4.17 23.15 7.08
C SER A 148 3.84 22.10 8.15
N SER A 149 3.00 22.46 9.12
CA SER A 149 2.50 21.52 10.13
C SER A 149 1.38 20.67 9.56
N VAL A 150 1.29 19.40 9.99
CA VAL A 150 0.12 18.56 9.63
C VAL A 150 -1.16 19.14 10.21
N HIS A 151 -1.07 19.79 11.39
CA HIS A 151 -2.19 20.42 12.08
C HIS A 151 -2.67 21.71 11.41
N ALA A 152 -1.87 22.26 10.50
CA ALA A 152 -2.24 23.39 9.65
C ALA A 152 -2.55 22.96 8.20
N SER A 153 -2.50 21.65 7.90
CA SER A 153 -2.82 21.12 6.58
C SER A 153 -4.33 20.99 6.37
N THR A 154 -4.78 21.07 5.11
CA THR A 154 -6.18 20.81 4.77
C THR A 154 -6.49 19.33 4.91
N TRP A 155 -7.67 19.00 5.46
CA TRP A 155 -8.17 17.64 5.52
C TRP A 155 -8.18 16.98 4.13
N PRO A 156 -7.82 15.69 4.00
CA PRO A 156 -7.76 15.03 2.70
C PRO A 156 -9.12 14.96 2.00
N GLU A 157 -9.11 15.07 0.67
CA GLU A 157 -10.31 15.00 -0.18
C GLU A 157 -10.37 13.67 -0.93
N SER A 158 -11.44 12.89 -0.73
CA SER A 158 -11.64 11.60 -1.40
C SER A 158 -11.78 11.73 -2.92
N SER A 159 -12.36 12.83 -3.42
CA SER A 159 -12.58 13.08 -4.85
C SER A 159 -11.28 13.06 -5.67
N ARG A 160 -10.19 13.62 -5.14
CA ARG A 160 -8.88 13.65 -5.79
C ARG A 160 -8.21 12.27 -5.81
N LEU A 161 -8.35 11.53 -4.72
CA LEU A 161 -7.90 10.13 -4.63
C LEU A 161 -8.64 9.25 -5.64
N ARG A 162 -9.98 9.40 -5.76
CA ARG A 162 -10.78 8.68 -6.76
C ARG A 162 -10.40 9.07 -8.19
N ALA A 163 -10.13 10.34 -8.45
CA ALA A 163 -9.67 10.79 -9.77
C ALA A 163 -8.34 10.14 -10.16
N ALA A 164 -7.38 10.06 -9.24
CA ALA A 164 -6.11 9.37 -9.48
C ALA A 164 -6.26 7.84 -9.57
N ALA A 165 -7.20 7.26 -8.83
CA ALA A 165 -7.53 5.84 -8.92
C ALA A 165 -8.21 5.47 -10.25
N GLY A 166 -8.98 6.38 -10.85
CA GLY A 166 -9.81 6.12 -12.02
C GLY A 166 -10.77 4.95 -11.79
N ASP A 167 -10.85 4.03 -12.75
CA ASP A 167 -11.73 2.86 -12.77
C ASP A 167 -11.20 1.58 -12.08
N ALA A 168 -10.02 1.63 -11.43
CA ALA A 168 -9.37 0.44 -10.88
C ALA A 168 -10.20 -0.30 -9.81
N GLY A 169 -11.05 0.41 -9.08
CA GLY A 169 -11.86 -0.15 -8.00
C GLY A 169 -11.05 -0.76 -6.84
N PRO A 170 -11.71 -1.32 -5.83
CA PRO A 170 -11.04 -1.88 -4.66
C PRO A 170 -10.52 -3.31 -4.88
N LEU A 171 -11.09 -4.03 -5.85
CA LEU A 171 -10.95 -5.47 -6.02
C LEU A 171 -9.50 -5.95 -6.27
N PRO A 172 -8.68 -5.30 -7.13
CA PRO A 172 -7.31 -5.76 -7.39
C PRO A 172 -6.44 -5.89 -6.14
N GLY A 173 -6.41 -4.86 -5.28
CA GLY A 173 -5.63 -4.98 -4.06
C GLY A 173 -6.25 -5.91 -3.01
N THR A 174 -7.58 -6.10 -3.00
CA THR A 174 -8.23 -7.10 -2.13
C THR A 174 -7.86 -8.52 -2.55
N VAL A 175 -7.86 -8.82 -3.84
CA VAL A 175 -7.45 -10.12 -4.40
C VAL A 175 -5.98 -10.38 -4.10
N ALA A 176 -5.10 -9.43 -4.44
CA ALA A 176 -3.65 -9.57 -4.24
C ALA A 176 -3.28 -9.77 -2.75
N ALA A 177 -3.87 -8.98 -1.85
CA ALA A 177 -3.62 -9.12 -0.41
C ALA A 177 -4.12 -10.46 0.13
N ALA A 178 -5.28 -10.94 -0.31
CA ALA A 178 -5.81 -12.23 0.11
C ALA A 178 -4.89 -13.39 -0.32
N VAL A 179 -4.47 -13.43 -1.59
CA VAL A 179 -3.55 -14.48 -2.10
C VAL A 179 -2.20 -14.40 -1.38
N LEU A 180 -1.64 -13.21 -1.20
CA LEU A 180 -0.38 -13.04 -0.46
C LEU A 180 -0.50 -13.49 1.00
N GLY A 181 -1.64 -13.23 1.65
CA GLY A 181 -1.95 -13.70 2.99
C GLY A 181 -1.91 -15.23 3.08
N GLU A 182 -2.52 -15.91 2.13
CA GLU A 182 -2.53 -17.37 2.04
C GLU A 182 -1.13 -17.96 1.78
N VAL A 183 -0.33 -17.33 0.92
CA VAL A 183 1.07 -17.72 0.72
C VAL A 183 1.88 -17.61 2.02
N ARG A 184 1.69 -16.51 2.77
CA ARG A 184 2.35 -16.31 4.08
C ARG A 184 1.87 -17.32 5.13
N ARG A 185 0.57 -17.66 5.11
CA ARG A 185 -0.04 -18.68 5.96
C ARG A 185 0.58 -20.05 5.71
N ALA A 186 0.66 -20.48 4.45
CA ALA A 186 1.27 -21.75 4.07
C ALA A 186 2.74 -21.88 4.54
N LYS A 187 3.54 -20.81 4.41
CA LYS A 187 4.91 -20.79 4.94
C LYS A 187 4.95 -20.91 6.47
N SER A 188 4.07 -20.20 7.15
CA SER A 188 3.99 -20.17 8.61
C SER A 188 3.55 -21.51 9.19
N GLU A 189 2.55 -22.16 8.58
CA GLU A 189 2.06 -23.49 8.95
C GLU A 189 3.14 -24.56 8.75
N ALA A 190 3.93 -24.44 7.68
CA ALA A 190 5.10 -25.26 7.44
C ALA A 190 6.32 -24.89 8.32
N LYS A 191 6.18 -23.90 9.21
CA LYS A 191 7.26 -23.36 10.08
C LYS A 191 8.49 -22.90 9.30
N ARG A 192 8.30 -22.44 8.07
CA ARG A 192 9.35 -21.94 7.18
C ARG A 192 9.46 -20.42 7.29
N PRO A 193 10.67 -19.83 7.18
CA PRO A 193 10.82 -18.38 7.10
C PRO A 193 9.99 -17.76 5.96
N LEU A 194 9.47 -16.54 6.13
CA LEU A 194 8.70 -15.86 5.07
C LEU A 194 9.52 -15.61 3.78
N ARG A 195 10.85 -15.56 3.92
CA ARG A 195 11.80 -15.45 2.80
C ARG A 195 11.98 -16.75 2.00
N THR A 196 11.44 -17.88 2.48
CA THR A 196 11.48 -19.15 1.75
C THR A 196 10.79 -18.99 0.42
N GLU A 197 11.42 -19.48 -0.64
CA GLU A 197 10.86 -19.50 -1.99
C GLU A 197 9.70 -20.48 -2.07
N VAL A 198 8.65 -20.08 -2.79
CA VAL A 198 7.55 -20.94 -3.19
C VAL A 198 7.82 -21.34 -4.63
N LEU A 199 8.14 -22.61 -4.84
CA LEU A 199 8.42 -23.13 -6.18
C LEU A 199 7.18 -23.01 -7.06
N ARG A 200 6.02 -23.39 -6.51
CA ARG A 200 4.73 -23.38 -7.19
C ARG A 200 3.61 -23.00 -6.24
N ALA A 201 2.76 -22.05 -6.63
CA ALA A 201 1.53 -21.70 -5.95
C ALA A 201 0.34 -21.95 -6.88
N GLU A 202 -0.59 -22.80 -6.48
CA GLU A 202 -1.85 -23.03 -7.18
C GLU A 202 -2.94 -22.22 -6.49
N VAL A 203 -3.53 -21.27 -7.20
CA VAL A 203 -4.59 -20.38 -6.70
C VAL A 203 -5.90 -20.72 -7.40
N ALA A 204 -6.89 -21.14 -6.63
CA ALA A 204 -8.27 -21.28 -7.09
C ALA A 204 -9.14 -20.18 -6.50
N ASP A 205 -9.99 -19.55 -7.30
CA ASP A 205 -10.95 -18.52 -6.87
C ASP A 205 -12.03 -18.35 -7.95
N THR A 206 -13.04 -17.52 -7.70
CA THR A 206 -14.07 -17.16 -8.69
C THR A 206 -13.45 -16.61 -9.98
N ALA A 207 -14.09 -16.84 -11.13
CA ALA A 207 -13.60 -16.41 -12.44
C ALA A 207 -13.25 -14.90 -12.50
N GLU A 208 -14.08 -14.06 -11.88
CA GLU A 208 -13.82 -12.61 -11.77
C GLU A 208 -12.51 -12.33 -11.02
N ARG A 209 -12.30 -12.97 -9.87
CA ARG A 209 -11.12 -12.76 -9.03
C ARG A 209 -9.85 -13.35 -9.65
N ILE A 210 -9.96 -14.44 -10.41
CA ILE A 210 -8.84 -15.00 -11.18
C ILE A 210 -8.45 -14.07 -12.34
N ALA A 211 -9.41 -13.49 -13.05
CA ALA A 211 -9.13 -12.50 -14.08
C ALA A 211 -8.38 -11.29 -13.50
N VAL A 212 -8.84 -10.78 -12.37
CA VAL A 212 -8.18 -9.67 -11.65
C VAL A 212 -6.79 -10.07 -11.14
N LEU A 213 -6.63 -11.29 -10.60
CA LEU A 213 -5.34 -11.79 -10.13
C LEU A 213 -4.31 -11.83 -11.26
N ALA A 214 -4.73 -12.18 -12.48
CA ALA A 214 -3.84 -12.23 -13.64
C ALA A 214 -3.21 -10.86 -13.94
N GLU A 215 -3.94 -9.76 -13.72
CA GLU A 215 -3.44 -8.39 -13.95
C GLU A 215 -2.43 -7.92 -12.89
N VAL A 216 -2.40 -8.57 -11.72
CA VAL A 216 -1.54 -8.20 -10.58
C VAL A 216 -0.62 -9.33 -10.14
N ALA A 217 -0.49 -10.37 -10.98
CA ALA A 217 0.20 -11.61 -10.65
C ALA A 217 1.69 -11.37 -10.35
N ASP A 218 2.34 -10.46 -11.08
CA ASP A 218 3.76 -10.18 -10.93
C ASP A 218 4.09 -9.61 -9.54
N ASP A 219 3.25 -8.72 -9.01
CA ASP A 219 3.42 -8.19 -7.65
C ASP A 219 3.23 -9.27 -6.59
N VAL A 220 2.21 -10.12 -6.76
CA VAL A 220 1.94 -11.24 -5.85
C VAL A 220 3.10 -12.22 -5.88
N ARG A 221 3.65 -12.52 -7.06
CA ARG A 221 4.81 -13.39 -7.24
C ARG A 221 6.05 -12.80 -6.59
N ALA A 222 6.34 -11.54 -6.84
CA ALA A 222 7.49 -10.85 -6.26
C ALA A 222 7.41 -10.79 -4.72
N ALA A 223 6.27 -10.37 -4.17
CA ALA A 223 6.06 -10.25 -2.73
C ALA A 223 6.00 -11.62 -2.03
N GLY A 224 5.38 -12.60 -2.67
CA GLY A 224 5.25 -13.97 -2.19
C GLY A 224 6.51 -14.82 -2.40
N ARG A 225 7.48 -14.36 -3.20
CA ARG A 225 8.62 -15.15 -3.70
C ARG A 225 8.15 -16.44 -4.38
N VAL A 226 7.20 -16.29 -5.30
CA VAL A 226 6.58 -17.40 -6.04
C VAL A 226 7.19 -17.50 -7.44
N SER A 227 7.80 -18.64 -7.72
CA SER A 227 8.48 -18.90 -9.00
C SER A 227 7.51 -19.35 -10.09
N GLU A 228 6.46 -20.09 -9.75
CA GLU A 228 5.37 -20.45 -10.64
C GLU A 228 4.03 -20.19 -9.96
N LEU A 229 3.16 -19.39 -10.59
CA LEU A 229 1.81 -19.11 -10.09
C LEU A 229 0.83 -19.64 -11.13
N VAL A 230 0.03 -20.63 -10.73
CA VAL A 230 -0.96 -21.30 -11.56
C VAL A 230 -2.33 -20.95 -11.03
N THR A 231 -3.25 -20.61 -11.93
CA THR A 231 -4.62 -20.23 -11.57
C THR A 231 -5.64 -21.25 -12.06
N ALA A 232 -6.70 -21.44 -11.27
CA ALA A 232 -7.86 -22.25 -11.63
C ALA A 232 -9.16 -21.57 -11.18
N GLU A 233 -10.25 -21.82 -11.88
CA GLU A 233 -11.57 -21.36 -11.44
C GLU A 233 -12.12 -22.28 -10.35
N GLY A 234 -12.66 -21.67 -9.28
CA GLY A 234 -13.25 -22.34 -8.14
C GLY A 234 -14.34 -21.50 -7.47
N PRO A 235 -15.11 -22.08 -6.52
CA PRO A 235 -16.19 -21.37 -5.85
C PRO A 235 -15.70 -20.37 -4.78
N GLU A 236 -14.49 -20.55 -4.26
CA GLU A 236 -13.90 -19.74 -3.20
C GLU A 236 -12.37 -19.72 -3.30
N LEU A 237 -11.73 -18.79 -2.58
CA LEU A 237 -10.27 -18.69 -2.54
C LEU A 237 -9.65 -19.92 -1.87
N SER A 238 -8.75 -20.59 -2.59
CA SER A 238 -7.88 -21.64 -2.08
C SER A 238 -6.48 -21.48 -2.66
N VAL A 239 -5.45 -21.64 -1.82
CA VAL A 239 -4.05 -21.55 -2.25
C VAL A 239 -3.26 -22.73 -1.72
N ALA A 240 -2.65 -23.49 -2.62
CA ALA A 240 -1.72 -24.56 -2.29
C ALA A 240 -0.30 -24.15 -2.70
N CYS A 241 0.66 -24.29 -1.78
CA CYS A 241 2.06 -23.87 -2.01
C CYS A 241 3.01 -25.06 -1.90
N GLU A 242 3.83 -25.25 -2.94
CA GLU A 242 5.02 -26.08 -2.91
C GLU A 242 6.22 -25.22 -2.49
N LEU A 243 6.78 -25.49 -1.30
CA LEU A 243 7.89 -24.70 -0.75
C LEU A 243 9.23 -25.31 -1.12
N ALA A 244 10.22 -24.45 -1.36
CA ALA A 244 11.60 -24.91 -1.59
C ALA A 244 12.13 -25.74 -0.40
N PRO A 245 12.92 -26.78 -0.68
CA PRO A 245 13.47 -27.66 0.34
C PRO A 245 14.35 -26.90 1.34
N GLU A 246 14.58 -27.50 2.51
CA GLU A 246 15.57 -26.98 3.45
C GLU A 246 16.95 -27.01 2.83
N ALA A 247 17.62 -25.85 2.81
CA ALA A 247 19.05 -25.83 2.55
C ALA A 247 19.71 -26.75 3.58
N ALA A 248 20.44 -27.76 3.10
CA ALA A 248 21.19 -28.65 3.98
C ALA A 248 22.14 -27.82 4.85
N ALA A 249 22.09 -28.06 6.16
CA ALA A 249 22.87 -27.34 7.18
C ALA A 249 24.37 -27.62 7.07
#